data_AF-A0A257TM07-F1
#
_entry.id   AF-A0A257TM07-F1
#
_cell.length_a   1.000
_cell.length_b   1.000
_cell.length_c   1.000
_cell.angle_alpha   90.00
_cell.angle_beta   90.00
_cell.angle_gamma   90.00
#
_symmetry.space_group_name_H-M   'P 1'
#
loop_
_entity.id
_entity.type
_entity.pdbx_description
1 polymer ?
#
loop_
_entity_poly.entity_id
_entity_poly.type
_entity_poly.pdbx_seq_one_letter_code
_entity_poly.pdbx_strand_id
1 'polypeptide(L)'
;MPTEDSADAAARINKLPRYIYPDSPQDKWGDSDKLVHFFGSAYLTYESGATPIPEALGKFVETGEVALKLDTAADPRDLFTNRLGQQFGRALSEGRDVIPSDYLSAKYIRK
;
A
#
# COMPACT_ATOMS: atom_id res chain seq x y z
N MET A 1 -11.89 15.69 -17.63
CA MET A 1 -11.52 14.94 -16.40
C MET A 1 -12.83 14.46 -15.78
N PRO A 2 -13.02 13.17 -15.52
CA PRO A 2 -14.20 12.76 -14.77
C PRO A 2 -14.03 13.31 -13.35
N THR A 3 -14.94 14.20 -12.97
CA THR A 3 -15.16 14.59 -11.59
C THR A 3 -15.73 13.36 -10.89
N GLU A 4 -14.95 12.67 -10.07
CA GLU A 4 -15.50 11.63 -9.21
C GLU A 4 -16.58 12.27 -8.34
N ASP A 5 -17.83 11.84 -8.50
CA ASP A 5 -18.88 12.19 -7.57
C ASP A 5 -18.48 11.58 -6.22
N SER A 6 -18.30 12.44 -5.21
CA SER A 6 -17.69 12.07 -3.92
C SER A 6 -18.33 10.86 -3.23
N ALA A 7 -19.60 10.57 -3.55
CA ALA A 7 -20.33 9.40 -3.10
C ALA A 7 -19.78 8.07 -3.66
N ASP A 8 -19.38 8.04 -4.93
CA ASP A 8 -18.85 6.83 -5.58
C ASP A 8 -17.44 6.50 -5.07
N ALA A 9 -16.61 7.52 -4.86
CA ALA A 9 -15.29 7.36 -4.25
C ALA A 9 -15.40 6.79 -2.82
N ALA A 10 -16.29 7.35 -2.00
CA ALA A 10 -16.54 6.84 -0.65
C ALA A 10 -17.08 5.39 -0.64
N ALA A 11 -17.95 5.04 -1.58
CA ALA A 11 -18.47 3.68 -1.72
C ALA A 11 -17.37 2.67 -2.10
N ARG A 12 -16.39 3.07 -2.91
CA ARG A 12 -15.23 2.24 -3.27
C ARG A 12 -14.27 2.06 -2.09
N ILE A 13 -13.98 3.13 -1.35
CA ILE A 13 -13.13 3.09 -0.16
C ILE A 13 -13.73 2.13 0.89
N ASN A 14 -15.05 2.18 1.10
CA ASN A 14 -15.74 1.30 2.05
C ASN A 14 -15.75 -0.19 1.64
N LYS A 15 -15.35 -0.51 0.40
CA LYS A 15 -15.25 -1.88 -0.13
C LYS A 15 -13.80 -2.39 -0.19
N LEU A 16 -12.84 -1.61 0.28
CA LEU A 16 -11.44 -2.06 0.34
C LEU A 16 -11.28 -3.26 1.27
N PRO A 17 -10.38 -4.20 0.94
CA PRO A 17 -9.97 -5.23 1.89
C PRO A 17 -9.50 -4.62 3.21
N ARG A 18 -10.05 -5.11 4.33
CA ARG A 18 -9.73 -4.62 5.67
C ARG A 18 -9.32 -5.71 6.65
N TYR A 19 -9.40 -6.98 6.26
CA TYR A 19 -8.95 -8.11 7.10
C TYR A 19 -7.79 -8.80 6.39
N ILE A 20 -6.64 -8.11 6.36
CA ILE A 20 -5.46 -8.52 5.61
C ILE A 20 -4.64 -9.55 6.40
N TYR A 21 -4.63 -9.43 7.73
CA TYR A 21 -3.84 -10.26 8.63
C TYR A 21 -4.74 -11.10 9.56
N PRO A 22 -4.24 -12.21 10.13
CA PRO A 22 -5.03 -13.05 11.05
C PRO A 22 -5.52 -12.31 12.30
N ASP A 23 -4.78 -11.30 12.72
CA ASP A 23 -5.04 -10.45 13.89
C ASP A 23 -5.57 -9.06 13.50
N SER A 24 -6.15 -8.93 12.29
CA SER A 24 -6.78 -7.68 11.87
C SER A 24 -7.86 -7.23 12.88
N PRO A 25 -7.94 -5.93 13.21
CA PRO A 25 -8.99 -5.40 14.06
C PRO A 25 -10.35 -5.70 13.44
N GLN A 26 -11.30 -6.15 14.27
CA GLN A 26 -12.64 -6.54 13.81
C GLN A 26 -13.62 -5.35 13.72
N ASP A 27 -13.08 -4.13 13.64
CA ASP A 27 -13.88 -2.92 13.48
C ASP A 27 -14.15 -2.61 12.00
N LYS A 28 -14.77 -1.46 11.74
CA LYS A 28 -15.15 -1.03 10.39
C LYS A 28 -13.97 -0.65 9.50
N TRP A 29 -12.82 -0.34 10.09
CA TRP A 29 -11.60 0.13 9.41
C TRP A 29 -10.61 -1.01 9.16
N GLY A 30 -10.48 -1.95 10.11
CA GLY A 30 -9.54 -3.06 10.04
C GLY A 30 -8.12 -2.59 9.67
N ASP A 31 -7.51 -3.26 8.69
CA ASP A 31 -6.20 -2.97 8.10
C ASP A 31 -6.31 -2.28 6.72
N SER A 32 -7.37 -1.51 6.46
CA SER A 32 -7.59 -0.88 5.15
C SER A 32 -6.49 0.12 4.75
N ASP A 33 -5.90 0.80 5.71
CA ASP A 33 -4.76 1.71 5.56
C ASP A 33 -3.47 0.99 5.13
N LYS A 34 -3.32 -0.30 5.50
CA LYS A 34 -2.16 -1.13 5.12
C LYS A 34 -2.03 -1.28 3.60
N LEU A 35 -3.13 -1.12 2.85
CA LEU A 35 -3.08 -1.08 1.38
C LEU A 35 -2.22 0.10 0.88
N VAL A 36 -2.34 1.28 1.48
CA VAL A 36 -1.54 2.45 1.10
C VAL A 36 -0.08 2.24 1.47
N HIS A 37 0.20 1.69 2.65
CA HIS A 37 1.55 1.30 3.07
C HIS A 37 2.20 0.30 2.10
N PHE A 38 1.46 -0.73 1.71
CA PHE A 38 1.95 -1.76 0.79
C PHE A 38 2.20 -1.20 -0.61
N PHE A 39 1.18 -0.63 -1.25
CA PHE A 39 1.28 -0.18 -2.64
C PHE A 39 2.16 1.06 -2.80
N GLY A 40 2.14 1.98 -1.84
CA GLY A 40 3.02 3.15 -1.87
C GLY A 40 4.50 2.77 -1.75
N SER A 41 4.81 1.87 -0.81
CA SER A 41 6.17 1.34 -0.66
C SER A 41 6.61 0.54 -1.89
N ALA A 42 5.70 -0.24 -2.49
CA ALA A 42 5.98 -0.98 -3.72
C ALA A 42 6.27 -0.06 -4.90
N TYR A 43 5.43 0.96 -5.11
CA TYR A 43 5.59 1.95 -6.18
C TYR A 43 6.92 2.68 -6.06
N LEU A 44 7.22 3.23 -4.88
CA LEU A 44 8.49 3.93 -4.64
C LEU A 44 9.70 3.03 -4.89
N THR A 45 9.61 1.76 -4.46
CA THR A 45 10.71 0.81 -4.68
C THR A 45 10.89 0.49 -6.15
N TYR A 46 9.79 0.22 -6.86
CA TYR A 46 9.79 -0.05 -8.29
C TYR A 46 10.39 1.12 -9.09
N GLU A 47 9.89 2.34 -8.86
CA GLU A 47 10.37 3.54 -9.53
C GLU A 47 11.82 3.87 -9.17
N SER A 48 12.25 3.66 -7.93
CA SER A 48 13.64 3.94 -7.50
C SER A 48 14.68 3.04 -8.18
N GLY A 49 14.29 1.86 -8.67
CA GLY A 49 15.14 1.00 -9.49
C GLY A 49 15.26 1.47 -10.94
N ALA A 50 14.33 2.31 -11.41
CA ALA A 50 14.28 2.83 -12.77
C ALA A 50 14.63 4.34 -12.87
N THR A 51 14.52 5.10 -11.78
CA THR A 51 14.66 6.56 -11.71
C THR A 51 15.30 7.01 -10.39
N PRO A 52 15.89 8.22 -10.30
CA PRO A 52 16.48 8.72 -9.05
C PRO A 52 15.45 8.90 -7.92
N ILE A 53 15.85 8.64 -6.67
CA ILE A 53 14.97 8.72 -5.48
C ILE A 53 14.17 10.03 -5.36
N PRO A 54 14.75 11.24 -5.59
CA PRO A 54 13.97 12.48 -5.51
C PRO A 54 12.85 12.56 -6.56
N GLU A 55 13.08 12.03 -7.76
CA GLU A 55 12.08 11.98 -8.83
C GLU A 55 10.97 10.99 -8.49
N ALA A 56 11.34 9.80 -7.98
CA ALA A 56 10.37 8.80 -7.53
C ALA A 56 9.46 9.32 -6.41
N LEU A 57 10.03 10.03 -5.42
CA LEU A 57 9.27 10.69 -4.36
C LEU A 57 8.36 11.80 -4.90
N GLY A 58 8.85 12.62 -5.84
CA GLY A 58 8.05 13.67 -6.48
C GLY A 58 6.83 13.12 -7.20
N LYS A 59 7.02 12.10 -8.04
CA LYS A 59 5.92 11.40 -8.75
C LYS A 59 4.94 10.76 -7.77
N PHE A 60 5.44 10.18 -6.68
CA PHE A 60 4.61 9.58 -5.64
C PHE A 60 3.75 10.62 -4.92
N VAL A 61 4.29 11.80 -4.60
CA VAL A 61 3.50 12.90 -4.00
C VAL A 61 2.45 13.40 -4.98
N GLU A 62 2.82 13.66 -6.24
CA GLU A 62 1.90 14.12 -7.29
C GLU A 62 0.73 13.14 -7.53
N THR A 63 1.03 11.84 -7.58
CA THR A 63 -0.02 10.80 -7.70
C THR A 63 -0.75 10.52 -6.40
N GLY A 64 -0.17 10.88 -5.25
CA GLY A 64 -0.64 10.54 -3.91
C GLY A 64 -1.33 11.65 -3.12
N GLU A 65 -1.46 12.87 -3.65
CA GLU A 65 -2.04 14.05 -2.98
C GLU A 65 -3.49 13.85 -2.45
N VAL A 66 -4.20 12.80 -2.87
CA VAL A 66 -5.53 12.44 -2.34
C VAL A 66 -5.47 11.37 -1.23
N ALA A 67 -4.43 10.53 -1.21
CA ALA A 67 -4.33 9.35 -0.34
C ALA A 67 -3.41 9.52 0.88
N LEU A 68 -2.43 10.44 0.82
CA LEU A 68 -1.34 10.55 1.79
C LEU A 68 -1.65 11.45 3.00
N LYS A 69 -2.85 11.35 3.58
CA LYS A 69 -3.05 11.80 4.97
C LYS A 69 -2.26 10.87 5.91
N LEU A 70 -0.93 10.99 5.84
CA LEU A 70 0.03 10.14 6.53
C LEU A 70 -0.18 10.26 8.02
N ASP A 71 -0.58 9.17 8.64
CA ASP A 71 -0.62 9.05 10.09
C ASP A 71 0.82 9.12 10.63
N THR A 72 1.01 9.85 11.72
CA THR A 72 2.35 10.20 12.24
C THR A 72 2.83 9.26 13.35
N ALA A 73 1.98 8.30 13.76
CA ALA A 73 2.36 7.26 14.70
C ALA A 73 2.98 6.06 13.98
N ALA A 74 4.20 5.68 14.36
CA ALA A 74 4.85 4.49 13.83
C ALA A 74 4.25 3.20 14.42
N ASP A 75 3.35 2.55 13.68
CA ASP A 75 2.85 1.20 14.00
C ASP A 75 3.83 0.14 13.46
N PRO A 76 4.30 -0.82 14.28
CA PRO A 76 5.09 -1.97 13.80
C PRO A 76 4.47 -2.71 12.60
N ARG A 77 3.13 -2.76 12.51
CA ARG A 77 2.40 -3.38 11.39
C ARG A 77 2.54 -2.57 10.10
N ASP A 78 2.62 -1.25 10.18
CA ASP A 78 2.90 -0.39 9.02
C ASP A 78 4.30 -0.65 8.50
N LEU A 79 5.28 -0.72 9.39
CA LEU A 79 6.67 -1.02 9.02
C LEU A 79 6.80 -2.40 8.37
N PHE A 80 6.09 -3.40 8.91
CA PHE A 80 6.04 -4.73 8.30
C PHE A 80 5.42 -4.69 6.90
N THR A 81 4.28 -4.00 6.76
CA THR A 81 3.57 -3.87 5.49
C THR A 81 4.40 -3.11 4.44
N ASN A 82 5.10 -2.05 4.84
CA ASN A 82 6.03 -1.31 3.99
C ASN A 82 7.11 -2.25 3.42
N ARG A 83 7.70 -3.12 4.26
CA ARG A 83 8.71 -4.09 3.81
C ARG A 83 8.16 -5.12 2.83
N LEU A 84 6.90 -5.55 3.00
CA LEU A 84 6.25 -6.43 2.03
C LEU A 84 6.06 -5.71 0.68
N GLY A 85 5.60 -4.45 0.72
CA GLY A 85 5.48 -3.60 -0.46
C GLY A 85 6.82 -3.44 -1.19
N GLN A 86 7.90 -3.13 -0.47
CA GLN A 86 9.24 -3.02 -1.04
C GLN A 86 9.69 -4.32 -1.73
N GLN A 87 9.47 -5.47 -1.10
CA GLN A 87 9.83 -6.77 -1.69
C GLN A 87 9.02 -7.07 -2.97
N PHE A 88 7.74 -6.71 -2.98
CA PHE A 88 6.87 -6.83 -4.17
C PHE A 88 7.31 -5.89 -5.29
N GLY A 89 7.52 -4.60 -4.99
CA GLY A 89 7.99 -3.61 -5.98
C GLY A 89 9.34 -3.99 -6.60
N ARG A 90 10.27 -4.50 -5.78
CA ARG A 90 11.54 -5.04 -6.28
C ARG A 90 11.33 -6.23 -7.21
N ALA A 91 10.45 -7.16 -6.86
CA ALA A 91 10.16 -8.31 -7.70
C ALA A 91 9.60 -7.91 -9.07
N LEU A 92 8.69 -6.94 -9.09
CA LEU A 92 8.17 -6.36 -10.33
C LEU A 92 9.30 -5.71 -11.16
N SER A 93 10.19 -4.95 -10.52
CA SER A 93 11.32 -4.30 -11.23
C SER A 93 12.31 -5.30 -11.84
N GLU A 94 12.38 -6.50 -11.26
CA GLU A 94 13.19 -7.62 -11.77
C GLU A 94 12.48 -8.43 -12.86
N GLY A 95 11.27 -8.02 -13.29
CA GLY A 95 10.48 -8.69 -14.32
C GLY A 95 9.85 -10.00 -13.88
N ARG A 96 9.70 -10.22 -12.57
CA ARG A 96 9.06 -11.44 -12.03
C ARG A 96 7.55 -11.35 -12.17
N ASP A 97 6.93 -12.48 -12.54
CA ASP A 97 5.47 -12.63 -12.56
C ASP A 97 4.97 -12.92 -11.14
N VAL A 98 4.64 -11.85 -10.41
CA VAL A 98 4.18 -11.90 -9.01
C VAL A 98 2.91 -11.09 -8.84
N ILE A 99 2.06 -11.50 -7.90
CA ILE A 99 0.81 -10.80 -7.56
C ILE A 99 0.84 -10.30 -6.11
N PRO A 100 0.06 -9.26 -5.74
CA PRO A 100 0.08 -8.70 -4.39
C PRO A 100 -0.17 -9.72 -3.27
N SER A 101 -1.06 -10.68 -3.50
CA SER A 101 -1.39 -11.73 -2.53
C SER A 101 -0.26 -12.71 -2.23
N ASP A 102 0.77 -12.77 -3.07
CA ASP A 102 1.98 -13.57 -2.79
C ASP A 102 2.75 -13.01 -1.58
N TYR A 103 2.58 -11.70 -1.32
CA TYR A 103 3.22 -10.96 -0.25
C TYR A 103 2.24 -10.60 0.87
N LEU A 104 1.06 -10.08 0.52
CA LEU A 104 -0.05 -9.84 1.44
C LEU A 104 -0.76 -11.15 1.78
N SER A 105 -0.13 -11.98 2.61
CA SER A 105 -0.70 -13.25 3.05
C SER A 105 -0.87 -13.32 4.55
N ALA A 106 -2.06 -13.76 4.96
CA ALA A 106 -2.38 -14.12 6.34
C ALA A 106 -1.47 -15.21 6.94
N LYS A 107 -0.61 -15.87 6.14
CA LYS A 107 0.35 -16.87 6.62
C LYS A 107 1.55 -16.26 7.39
N TYR A 108 1.79 -14.95 7.32
CA TYR A 108 2.95 -14.31 7.93
C TYR A 108 2.64 -13.67 9.29
N ILE A 109 2.23 -14.47 10.27
CA ILE A 109 2.48 -14.18 11.69
C ILE A 109 3.03 -15.45 12.31
N ARG A 110 4.35 -15.49 12.55
CA ARG A 110 4.89 -16.45 13.52
C ARG A 110 4.51 -15.91 14.90
N LYS A 111 3.80 -16.73 15.68
CA LYS A 111 3.65 -16.55 17.13
C LYS A 111 5.01 -16.41 17.80
#